data_AF-A0A9X4PIB3-F1
#
_entry.id   AF-A0A9X4PIB3-F1
#
_cell.length_a   1.000
_cell.length_b   1.000
_cell.length_c   1.000
_cell.angle_alpha   90.00
_cell.angle_beta   90.00
_cell.angle_gamma   90.00
#
_symmetry.space_group_name_H-M   'P 1'
#
loop_
_entity.id
_entity.type
_entity.pdbx_description
1 polymer ?
#
loop_
_entity_poly.entity_id
_entity_poly.type
_entity_poly.pdbx_seq_one_letter_code
_entity_poly.pdbx_strand_id
1 'polypeptide(L)'
;MPQKMKVSNHNEYNQFLEKRGNVFHFINDAIENWYENTPKVAGGNNIYSDKVIILIHIIVHLFRIGLSQAFLSYLFSGMVK
;
A
#
# COMPACT_ATOMS: atom_id res chain seq x y z
N MET A 1 -1.85 -38.57 27.33
CA MET A 1 -1.21 -37.28 27.66
C MET A 1 -1.71 -36.25 26.66
N PRO A 2 -2.25 -35.09 27.06
CA PRO A 2 -2.78 -34.12 26.10
C PRO A 2 -1.63 -33.51 25.29
N GLN A 3 -1.69 -33.64 23.98
CA GLN A 3 -0.71 -33.08 23.06
C GLN A 3 -0.93 -31.56 22.97
N LYS A 4 -0.05 -30.78 23.61
CA LYS A 4 -0.10 -29.31 23.54
C LYS A 4 0.27 -28.87 22.13
N MET A 5 -0.71 -28.44 21.35
CA MET A 5 -0.49 -27.80 20.07
C MET A 5 0.18 -26.44 20.31
N LYS A 6 1.36 -26.23 19.72
CA LYS A 6 2.11 -24.96 19.82
C LYS A 6 2.05 -24.29 18.46
N VAL A 7 1.52 -23.07 18.40
CA VAL A 7 1.50 -22.25 17.19
C VAL A 7 2.93 -21.86 16.86
N SER A 8 3.50 -22.44 15.81
CA SER A 8 4.91 -22.26 15.43
C SER A 8 5.19 -20.89 14.80
N ASN A 9 4.19 -20.25 14.21
CA ASN A 9 4.34 -18.98 13.49
C ASN A 9 3.92 -17.73 14.30
N HIS A 10 3.66 -17.87 15.61
CA HIS A 10 3.09 -16.78 16.42
C HIS A 10 3.93 -15.49 16.37
N ASN A 11 5.27 -15.62 16.37
CA ASN A 11 6.16 -14.47 16.34
C ASN A 11 6.14 -13.75 14.98
N GLU A 12 6.22 -14.50 13.87
CA GLU A 12 6.13 -13.93 12.52
C GLU A 12 4.76 -13.31 12.26
N TYR A 13 3.70 -13.96 12.72
CA TYR A 13 2.34 -13.45 12.61
C TYR A 13 2.17 -12.12 13.36
N ASN A 14 2.66 -12.01 14.59
CA ASN A 14 2.61 -10.75 15.35
C ASN A 14 3.45 -9.65 14.71
N GLN A 15 4.66 -9.95 14.23
CA GLN A 15 5.47 -8.98 13.50
C GLN A 15 4.77 -8.49 12.23
N PHE A 16 4.04 -9.37 11.55
CA PHE A 16 3.26 -9.02 10.37
C PHE A 16 2.04 -8.14 10.72
N LEU A 17 1.37 -8.40 11.85
CA LEU A 17 0.28 -7.57 12.36
C LEU A 17 0.76 -6.18 12.80
N GLU A 18 1.89 -6.10 13.51
CA GLU A 18 2.50 -4.82 13.90
C GLU A 18 2.86 -3.96 12.68
N LYS A 19 3.43 -4.59 11.63
CA LYS A 19 3.73 -3.91 10.37
C LYS A 19 2.48 -3.46 9.62
N ARG A 20 1.37 -4.22 9.68
CA ARG A 20 0.09 -3.86 9.08
C ARG A 20 -0.60 -2.67 9.78
N GLY A 21 -0.43 -2.54 11.10
CA GLY A 21 -0.94 -1.39 11.85
C GLY A 21 -0.20 -0.09 11.55
N ASN A 22 1.02 -0.18 11.01
CA ASN A 22 1.82 0.97 10.66
C ASN A 22 1.53 1.45 9.22
N VAL A 23 0.53 2.32 9.10
CA VAL A 23 0.14 2.97 7.82
C VAL A 23 1.35 3.62 7.14
N PHE A 24 2.34 4.14 7.89
CA PHE A 24 3.55 4.73 7.31
C PHE A 24 4.45 3.71 6.62
N HIS A 25 4.50 2.47 7.09
CA HIS A 25 5.23 1.40 6.41
C HIS A 25 4.62 1.10 5.04
N PHE A 26 3.29 1.04 4.97
CA PHE A 26 2.56 0.84 3.72
C PHE A 26 2.69 2.03 2.76
N ILE A 27 2.68 3.27 3.29
CA ILE A 27 2.95 4.49 2.53
C ILE A 27 4.35 4.44 1.91
N ASN A 28 5.38 4.15 2.72
CA ASN A 28 6.77 4.13 2.23
C ASN A 28 6.98 3.08 1.14
N ASP A 29 6.46 1.85 1.34
CA ASP A 29 6.56 0.78 0.34
C ASP A 29 5.81 1.12 -0.96
N ALA A 30 4.68 1.82 -0.88
CA ALA A 30 3.93 2.30 -2.04
C ALA A 30 4.64 3.46 -2.76
N ILE A 31 5.30 4.37 -2.03
CA ILE A 31 6.12 5.45 -2.61
C ILE A 31 7.33 4.87 -3.36
N GLU A 32 8.02 3.90 -2.75
CA GLU A 32 9.17 3.23 -3.37
C GLU A 32 8.77 2.42 -4.61
N ASN A 33 7.57 1.83 -4.61
CA ASN A 33 7.04 0.99 -5.69
C ASN A 33 5.83 1.62 -6.37
N TRP A 34 5.96 2.89 -6.75
CA TRP A 34 4.84 3.70 -7.24
C TRP A 34 4.23 3.17 -8.54
N TYR A 35 5.08 2.72 -9.45
CA TYR A 35 4.69 2.14 -10.73
C TYR A 35 4.96 0.65 -10.73
N GLU A 36 4.24 -0.09 -11.56
CA GLU A 36 4.55 -1.49 -11.78
C GLU A 36 5.96 -1.65 -12.36
N ASN A 37 6.67 -2.65 -11.84
CA ASN A 37 7.98 -3.08 -12.35
C ASN A 37 7.83 -4.01 -13.57
N THR A 38 6.83 -3.75 -14.42
CA THR A 38 6.63 -4.49 -15.67
C THR A 38 7.56 -3.92 -16.74
N PRO A 39 8.17 -4.77 -17.59
CA PRO A 39 9.05 -4.32 -18.66
C PRO A 39 8.26 -3.38 -19.58
N LYS A 40 8.67 -2.11 -19.60
CA LYS A 40 7.95 -1.06 -20.32
C LYS A 40 8.03 -1.33 -21.82
N VAL A 41 6.87 -1.45 -22.46
CA VAL A 41 6.76 -1.38 -23.91
C VAL A 41 7.09 0.06 -24.33
N ALA A 42 7.95 0.24 -25.34
CA ALA A 42 8.32 1.57 -25.82
C ALA A 42 7.07 2.36 -26.24
N GLY A 43 6.86 3.53 -25.64
CA GLY A 43 5.67 4.37 -25.85
C GLY A 43 4.44 4.04 -24.97
N GLY A 44 4.55 3.08 -24.05
CA GLY A 44 3.49 2.77 -23.09
C GLY A 44 3.41 3.75 -21.91
N ASN A 45 2.19 3.97 -21.40
CA ASN A 45 1.96 4.76 -20.19
C ASN A 45 2.47 4.02 -18.94
N ASN A 46 2.91 4.78 -17.93
CA ASN A 46 3.25 4.19 -16.63
C ASN A 46 1.98 3.64 -15.97
N ILE A 47 2.02 2.37 -15.58
CA ILE A 47 0.93 1.70 -14.86
C ILE A 47 1.20 1.82 -13.37
N TYR A 48 0.21 2.29 -12.60
CA TYR A 48 0.31 2.39 -11.14
C TYR A 48 0.26 1.00 -10.52
N SER A 49 1.08 0.78 -9.49
CA SER A 49 1.09 -0.46 -8.72
C SER A 49 -0.17 -0.60 -7.85
N ASP A 50 -0.65 -1.83 -7.68
CA ASP A 50 -1.78 -2.15 -6.78
C ASP A 50 -1.59 -1.59 -5.37
N LYS A 51 -0.34 -1.52 -4.89
CA LYS A 51 0.01 -0.94 -3.58
C LYS A 51 -0.41 0.52 -3.47
N VAL A 52 -0.21 1.31 -4.53
CA VAL A 52 -0.60 2.73 -4.58
C VAL A 52 -2.13 2.88 -4.63
N ILE A 53 -2.81 2.02 -5.39
CA ILE A 53 -4.28 2.01 -5.47
C ILE A 53 -4.89 1.72 -4.09
N ILE A 54 -4.37 0.71 -3.38
CA ILE A 54 -4.81 0.36 -2.02
C ILE A 54 -4.52 1.51 -1.05
N LEU A 55 -3.36 2.17 -1.17
CA LEU A 55 -3.01 3.29 -0.30
C LEU A 55 -4.00 4.45 -0.44
N ILE A 56 -4.35 4.81 -1.68
CA ILE A 56 -5.33 5.88 -1.95
C ILE A 56 -6.68 5.51 -1.35
N HIS A 57 -7.13 4.27 -1.51
CA HIS A 57 -8.38 3.80 -0.90
C HIS A 57 -8.35 3.92 0.62
N ILE A 58 -7.25 3.54 1.28
CA ILE A 58 -7.08 3.67 2.73
C ILE A 58 -7.15 5.13 3.16
N ILE A 59 -6.43 6.04 2.49
CA ILE A 59 -6.44 7.48 2.82
C ILE A 59 -7.86 8.05 2.66
N VAL A 60 -8.51 7.76 1.54
CA VAL A 60 -9.86 8.24 1.23
C VAL A 60 -10.87 7.76 2.26
N HIS A 61 -10.76 6.50 2.66
CA HIS A 61 -11.65 5.91 3.64
C HIS A 61 -11.38 6.44 5.06
N LEU A 62 -10.12 6.54 5.48
CA LEU A 62 -9.72 7.03 6.80
C LEU A 62 -10.09 8.49 7.01
N PHE A 63 -9.84 9.35 6.03
CA PHE A 63 -10.11 10.78 6.14
C PHE A 63 -11.52 11.16 5.67
N ARG A 64 -12.33 10.19 5.23
CA ARG A 64 -13.66 10.39 4.62
C ARG A 64 -13.65 11.49 3.56
N ILE A 65 -12.55 11.60 2.82
CA ILE A 65 -12.38 12.62 1.78
C ILE A 65 -13.18 12.16 0.57
N GLY A 66 -14.14 12.97 0.12
CA GLY A 66 -14.79 12.74 -1.16
C GLY A 66 -13.74 12.82 -2.27
N LEU A 67 -13.46 11.70 -2.94
CA LEU A 67 -12.59 11.66 -4.12
C LEU A 67 -13.23 12.44 -5.26
N SER A 68 -13.02 13.76 -5.29
CA SER A 68 -13.20 14.51 -6.51
C SER A 68 -12.00 14.26 -7.43
N GLN A 69 -12.23 14.17 -8.73
CA GLN A 69 -11.17 13.95 -9.72
C GLN A 69 -10.05 15.01 -9.61
N ALA A 70 -10.42 16.24 -9.22
CA ALA A 70 -9.48 17.31 -8.92
C ALA A 70 -8.57 16.98 -7.73
N PHE A 71 -9.09 16.44 -6.62
CA PHE A 71 -8.29 16.11 -5.45
C PHE A 71 -7.26 15.00 -5.73
N LEU A 72 -7.64 14.00 -6.52
CA LEU A 72 -6.69 12.99 -7.01
C LEU A 72 -5.58 13.63 -7.84
N SER A 73 -5.93 14.49 -8.80
CA SER A 73 -4.90 15.17 -9.62
C SER A 73 -3.94 16.01 -8.78
N TYR A 74 -4.40 16.65 -7.70
CA TYR A 74 -3.54 17.40 -6.79
C TYR A 74 -2.64 16.50 -5.93
N LEU A 75 -3.16 15.39 -5.39
CA LEU A 75 -2.35 14.41 -4.66
C LEU A 75 -1.26 13.80 -5.54
N PHE A 76 -1.62 13.37 -6.75
CA PHE A 76 -0.66 12.83 -7.72
C PHE A 76 0.37 13.87 -8.17
N SER A 77 -0.05 15.13 -8.37
CA SER A 77 0.88 16.20 -8.72
C SER A 77 1.81 16.61 -7.58
N GLY A 78 1.39 16.43 -6.32
CA GLY A 78 2.20 16.77 -5.14
C GLY A 78 3.18 15.68 -4.72
N MET A 79 2.86 14.41 -5.01
CA MET A 79 3.71 13.25 -4.68
C MET A 79 4.75 12.92 -5.75
N VAL A 80 4.62 13.48 -6.96
CA VAL A 80 5.63 13.40 -8.01
C VAL A 80 6.49 14.67 -7.97
N LYS A 81 7.59 14.63 -7.22
CA LYS A 81 8.72 15.57 -7.29
C LYS A 81 10.01 14.77 -7.34
#